data_AF-A0AA35SG71-F1
#
_entry.id   AF-A0AA35SG71-F1
#
_cell.length_a   1.000
_cell.length_b   1.000
_cell.length_c   1.000
_cell.angle_alpha   90.00
_cell.angle_beta   90.00
_cell.angle_gamma   90.00
#
_symmetry.space_group_name_H-M   'P 1'
#
loop_
_entity.id
_entity.type
_entity.pdbx_description
1 polymer ?
#
loop_
_entity_poly.entity_id
_entity_poly.type
_entity_poly.pdbx_seq_one_letter_code
_entity_poly.pdbx_strand_id
1 'polypeptide(L)'
;MWSLTVLLVSFVTQCVVPSVNAGYTFEMLLIGYQNPSHRSSRGGLCERRDDSDPCDNAFKICFRHRDSPESSSCDIGKFQTEKIVDDNDNLVFMEGESIGGVHNPITV
;
A
#
# COMPACT_ATOMS: atom_id res chain seq x y z
N MET A 1 36.91 -67.43 -4.57
CA MET A 1 35.73 -66.63 -4.96
C MET A 1 35.85 -65.28 -4.27
N TRP A 2 36.21 -64.23 -5.00
CA TRP A 2 36.35 -62.87 -4.46
C TRP A 2 35.17 -62.05 -4.96
N SER A 3 34.31 -61.62 -4.04
CA SER A 3 33.11 -60.85 -4.34
C SER A 3 33.50 -59.39 -4.53
N LEU A 4 33.38 -58.87 -5.74
CA LEU A 4 33.65 -57.48 -6.08
C LEU A 4 32.41 -56.64 -5.79
N THR A 5 32.38 -55.95 -4.65
CA THR A 5 31.28 -55.05 -4.31
C THR A 5 31.50 -53.71 -5.01
N VAL A 6 30.83 -53.51 -6.15
CA VAL A 6 30.84 -52.24 -6.88
C VAL A 6 29.95 -51.25 -6.12
N LEU A 7 30.58 -50.34 -5.36
CA LEU A 7 29.92 -49.18 -4.76
C LEU A 7 29.52 -48.20 -5.87
N LEU A 8 28.28 -48.29 -6.31
CA LEU A 8 27.62 -47.29 -7.14
C LEU A 8 27.47 -45.99 -6.33
N VAL A 9 28.48 -45.12 -6.43
CA VAL A 9 28.39 -43.74 -5.94
C VAL A 9 27.47 -42.98 -6.89
N SER A 10 26.17 -42.99 -6.59
CA SER A 10 25.17 -42.20 -7.28
C SER A 10 25.37 -40.73 -6.90
N PHE A 11 26.18 -40.01 -7.68
CA PHE A 11 26.28 -38.56 -7.61
C PHE A 11 24.93 -37.98 -8.06
N VAL A 12 24.05 -37.72 -7.10
CA VAL A 12 22.81 -36.97 -7.33
C VAL A 12 23.24 -35.51 -7.53
N THR A 13 23.54 -35.14 -8.77
CA THR A 13 23.67 -33.74 -9.18
C THR A 13 22.31 -33.09 -8.97
N GLN A 14 22.14 -32.43 -7.82
CA GLN A 14 20.97 -31.62 -7.54
C GLN A 14 20.94 -30.49 -8.58
N CYS A 15 20.01 -30.58 -9.53
CA CYS A 15 19.66 -29.48 -10.41
C CYS A 15 19.11 -28.35 -9.54
N VAL A 16 19.97 -27.42 -9.12
CA VAL A 16 19.55 -26.17 -8.51
C VAL A 16 19.04 -25.29 -9.65
N VAL A 17 17.70 -25.25 -9.83
CA VAL A 17 17.09 -24.31 -10.76
C VAL A 17 17.24 -22.91 -10.16
N PRO A 18 17.95 -21.98 -10.79
CA PRO A 18 18.05 -20.62 -10.28
C PRO A 18 16.66 -19.97 -10.35
N SER A 19 16.11 -19.58 -9.20
CA SER A 19 14.88 -18.80 -9.12
C SER A 19 15.21 -17.32 -9.22
N VAL A 20 14.63 -16.62 -10.20
CA VAL A 20 14.67 -15.16 -10.27
C VAL A 20 13.38 -14.63 -9.66
N ASN A 21 13.50 -13.96 -8.51
CA ASN A 21 12.40 -13.17 -7.95
C ASN A 21 12.45 -11.78 -8.55
N ALA A 22 11.38 -11.39 -9.25
CA ALA A 22 11.14 -10.02 -9.67
C ALA A 22 10.03 -9.42 -8.79
N GLY A 23 10.18 -8.16 -8.43
CA GLY A 23 9.19 -7.41 -7.65
C GLY A 23 9.04 -6.00 -8.21
N TYR A 24 7.99 -5.32 -7.77
CA TYR A 24 7.72 -3.92 -8.10
C TYR A 24 7.52 -3.15 -6.80
N THR A 25 7.91 -1.89 -6.80
CA THR A 25 7.66 -0.94 -5.72
C THR A 25 6.92 0.24 -6.31
N PHE A 26 5.85 0.67 -5.65
CA PHE A 26 5.08 1.82 -6.06
C PHE A 26 5.43 3.00 -5.15
N GLU A 27 5.81 4.12 -5.75
CA GLU A 27 5.96 5.39 -5.04
C GLU A 27 4.80 6.31 -5.42
N MET A 28 4.10 6.81 -4.41
CA MET A 28 2.98 7.74 -4.56
C MET A 28 3.27 9.05 -3.86
N LEU A 29 3.12 10.15 -4.59
CA LEU A 29 3.20 11.49 -4.03
C LEU A 29 1.79 12.02 -3.76
N LEU A 30 1.48 12.30 -2.51
CA LEU A 30 0.35 13.16 -2.17
C LEU A 30 0.77 14.60 -2.42
N ILE A 31 -0.08 15.40 -3.08
CA ILE A 31 0.22 16.80 -3.42
C ILE A 31 -0.62 17.74 -2.55
N GLY A 32 -1.93 17.48 -2.47
CA GLY A 32 -2.82 18.27 -1.64
C GLY A 32 -4.21 17.64 -1.54
N TYR A 33 -4.95 18.06 -0.52
CA TYR A 33 -6.33 17.67 -0.27
C TYR A 33 -7.13 18.88 0.19
N GLN A 34 -8.34 19.04 -0.35
CA GLN A 34 -9.24 20.13 -0.02
C GLN A 34 -10.68 19.65 0.11
N ASN A 35 -11.31 19.96 1.23
CA ASN A 35 -12.74 19.78 1.47
C ASN A 35 -13.36 21.03 2.09
N PRO A 36 -13.58 22.11 1.31
CA PRO A 36 -14.10 23.37 1.82
C PRO A 36 -15.53 23.26 2.37
N SER A 37 -16.21 22.15 2.11
CA SER A 37 -17.58 21.91 2.54
C SER A 37 -17.69 21.21 3.89
N HIS A 38 -16.58 20.72 4.45
CA HIS A 38 -16.54 19.96 5.71
C HIS A 38 -17.53 18.79 5.74
N ARG A 39 -17.76 18.18 4.57
CA ARG A 39 -18.77 17.15 4.36
C ARG A 39 -18.17 15.86 3.85
N SER A 40 -18.79 14.77 4.26
CA SER A 40 -18.55 13.45 3.71
C SER A 40 -19.13 13.32 2.30
N SER A 41 -18.71 12.28 1.57
CA SER A 41 -19.25 11.95 0.24
C SER A 41 -20.76 11.64 0.23
N ARG A 42 -21.37 11.42 1.40
CA ARG A 42 -22.82 11.22 1.56
C ARG A 42 -23.57 12.54 1.79
N GLY A 43 -22.88 13.67 1.74
CA GLY A 43 -23.45 15.01 1.97
C GLY A 43 -23.72 15.37 3.43
N GLY A 44 -23.56 14.41 4.35
CA GLY A 44 -23.61 14.64 5.80
C GLY A 44 -22.34 15.31 6.32
N LEU A 45 -22.48 15.99 7.46
CA LEU A 45 -21.36 16.57 8.21
C LEU A 45 -20.38 15.48 8.64
N CYS A 46 -19.09 15.83 8.67
CA CYS A 46 -18.04 14.93 9.14
C CYS A 46 -18.13 14.72 10.66
N GLU A 47 -18.27 15.81 11.39
CA GLU A 47 -18.51 15.84 12.83
C GLU A 47 -20.01 16.03 13.11
N ARG A 48 -20.48 15.57 14.27
CA ARG A 48 -21.91 15.62 14.64
C ARG A 48 -22.35 16.98 15.20
N ARG A 49 -21.41 17.88 15.48
CA ARG A 49 -21.61 19.06 16.32
C ARG A 49 -21.86 20.34 15.53
N ASP A 50 -21.11 20.58 14.46
CA ASP A 50 -21.23 21.82 13.68
C ASP A 50 -20.98 21.59 12.19
N ASP A 51 -21.55 22.47 11.36
CA ASP A 51 -21.39 22.52 9.91
C ASP A 51 -20.00 23.04 9.49
N SER A 52 -19.30 23.64 10.45
CA SER A 52 -17.98 24.25 10.29
C SER A 52 -16.82 23.40 10.80
N ASP A 53 -17.12 22.28 11.47
CA ASP A 53 -16.10 21.39 12.02
C ASP A 53 -15.42 20.59 10.88
N PRO A 54 -14.09 20.71 10.72
CA PRO A 54 -13.40 20.02 9.64
C PRO A 54 -13.37 18.51 9.82
N CYS A 55 -13.09 17.78 8.74
CA CYS A 55 -13.08 16.33 8.75
C CYS A 55 -11.76 15.74 9.29
N ASP A 56 -11.91 14.60 9.96
CA ASP A 56 -10.82 13.71 10.30
C ASP A 56 -10.34 12.94 9.07
N ASN A 57 -9.28 13.43 8.44
CA ASN A 57 -8.82 12.93 7.15
C ASN A 57 -7.84 11.76 7.28
N ALA A 58 -8.07 10.71 6.47
CA ALA A 58 -7.15 9.59 6.27
C ALA A 58 -7.27 9.08 4.82
N PHE A 59 -6.16 8.63 4.24
CA PHE A 59 -6.14 8.08 2.88
C PHE A 59 -6.06 6.55 2.90
N LYS A 60 -6.87 5.94 2.04
CA LYS A 60 -6.83 4.49 1.76
C LYS A 60 -6.55 4.31 0.28
N ILE A 61 -5.49 3.58 -0.02
CA ILE A 61 -5.03 3.31 -1.39
C ILE A 61 -5.15 1.81 -1.63
N CYS A 62 -5.73 1.46 -2.78
CA CYS A 62 -5.98 0.10 -3.21
C CYS A 62 -5.36 -0.10 -4.60
N PHE A 63 -4.33 -0.94 -4.68
CA PHE A 63 -3.72 -1.33 -5.94
C PHE A 63 -4.39 -2.60 -6.44
N ARG A 64 -4.87 -2.55 -7.68
CA ARG A 64 -5.51 -3.67 -8.36
C ARG A 64 -5.06 -3.76 -9.81
N HIS A 65 -5.16 -4.93 -10.41
CA HIS A 65 -5.01 -5.03 -11.85
C HIS A 65 -6.08 -4.21 -12.58
N ARG A 66 -5.71 -3.60 -13.70
CA ARG A 66 -6.59 -2.69 -14.47
C ARG A 66 -7.91 -3.35 -14.86
N ASP A 67 -7.87 -4.63 -15.18
CA ASP A 67 -9.02 -5.40 -15.66
C ASP A 67 -9.80 -6.09 -14.53
N SER A 68 -9.39 -5.89 -13.27
CA SER A 68 -10.11 -6.43 -12.12
C SER A 68 -11.42 -5.65 -11.88
N PRO A 69 -12.54 -6.33 -11.55
CA PRO A 69 -13.81 -5.66 -11.32
C PRO A 69 -13.75 -4.67 -10.14
N GLU A 70 -14.65 -3.69 -10.11
CA GLU A 70 -14.71 -2.66 -9.05
C GLU A 70 -14.82 -3.26 -7.63
N SER A 71 -15.49 -4.41 -7.51
CA SER A 71 -15.67 -5.17 -6.27
C SER A 71 -14.49 -6.10 -5.93
N SER A 72 -13.43 -6.11 -6.73
CA SER A 72 -12.26 -6.97 -6.49
C SER A 72 -11.46 -6.52 -5.26
N SER A 73 -10.78 -7.48 -4.64
CA SER A 73 -9.80 -7.23 -3.59
C SER A 73 -8.58 -6.46 -4.13
N CYS A 74 -7.93 -5.65 -3.28
CA CYS A 74 -6.65 -5.00 -3.58
C CYS A 74 -5.52 -6.05 -3.66
N ASP A 75 -5.48 -6.80 -4.75
CA ASP A 75 -4.66 -7.99 -4.98
C ASP A 75 -3.19 -7.68 -5.20
N ILE A 76 -2.88 -6.48 -5.72
CA ILE A 76 -1.49 -5.99 -5.82
C ILE A 76 -1.01 -5.48 -4.46
N GLY A 77 -1.85 -4.74 -3.74
CA GLY A 77 -1.48 -4.19 -2.45
C GLY A 77 -2.49 -3.18 -1.91
N LYS A 78 -2.41 -2.92 -0.60
CA LYS A 78 -3.22 -1.92 0.08
C LYS A 78 -2.35 -1.10 1.01
N PHE A 79 -2.66 0.18 1.09
CA PHE A 79 -2.02 1.09 2.02
C PHE A 79 -3.10 1.96 2.67
N GLN A 80 -2.93 2.24 3.96
CA GLN A 80 -3.82 3.11 4.69
C GLN A 80 -2.98 3.97 5.62
N THR A 81 -3.22 5.28 5.59
CA THR A 81 -2.64 6.20 6.55
C THR A 81 -3.38 6.12 7.88
N GLU A 82 -2.70 6.52 8.94
CA GLU A 82 -3.40 6.96 10.15
C GLU A 82 -4.19 8.25 9.86
N LYS A 83 -4.91 8.73 10.88
CA LYS A 83 -5.51 10.06 10.85
C LYS A 83 -4.39 11.09 10.71
N ILE A 84 -4.48 11.95 9.70
CA ILE A 84 -3.36 12.80 9.28
C ILE A 84 -3.29 14.04 10.16
N VAL A 85 -4.32 14.88 10.14
CA VAL A 85 -4.39 16.06 11.01
C VAL A 85 -5.83 16.21 11.45
N ASP A 86 -6.03 16.39 12.75
CA ASP A 86 -7.30 16.74 13.36
C ASP A 86 -7.72 18.14 12.89
N ASP A 87 -9.00 18.31 12.58
CA ASP A 87 -9.60 19.61 12.28
C ASP A 87 -8.94 20.36 11.11
N ASN A 88 -8.45 19.66 10.07
CA ASN A 88 -7.91 20.32 8.88
C ASN A 88 -8.35 19.65 7.56
N ASP A 89 -9.17 20.38 6.81
CA ASP A 89 -9.66 20.02 5.47
C ASP A 89 -8.88 20.66 4.32
N ASN A 90 -7.75 21.31 4.61
CA ASN A 90 -6.85 21.86 3.60
C ASN A 90 -5.41 21.42 3.89
N LEU A 91 -5.02 20.31 3.27
CA LEU A 91 -3.70 19.71 3.44
C LEU A 91 -2.86 19.97 2.20
N VAL A 92 -1.63 20.43 2.41
CA VAL A 92 -0.60 20.55 1.37
C VAL A 92 0.55 19.64 1.78
N PHE A 93 0.94 18.74 0.89
CA PHE A 93 1.98 17.77 1.16
C PHE A 93 3.23 18.15 0.38
N MET A 94 4.29 18.52 1.09
CA MET A 94 5.60 18.73 0.47
C MET A 94 6.37 17.42 0.40
N GLU A 95 7.22 17.29 -0.61
CA GLU A 95 8.13 16.15 -0.74
C GLU A 95 9.16 16.18 0.40
N GLY A 96 9.41 15.03 1.03
CA GLY A 96 10.33 14.90 2.16
C GLY A 96 9.73 15.27 3.52
N GLU A 97 8.51 15.79 3.57
CA GLU A 97 7.82 16.10 4.82
C GLU A 97 6.99 14.91 5.32
N SER A 98 6.73 14.92 6.63
CA SER A 98 5.77 14.02 7.27
C SER A 98 4.65 14.84 7.87
N ILE A 99 3.42 14.59 7.42
CA ILE A 99 2.22 15.22 7.95
C ILE A 99 1.37 14.10 8.53
N GLY A 100 1.08 14.16 9.84
CA GLY A 100 0.22 13.15 10.46
C GLY A 100 0.76 11.73 10.43
N GLY A 101 2.08 11.57 10.52
CA GLY A 101 2.74 10.27 10.40
C GLY A 101 2.81 9.72 8.98
N VAL A 102 2.32 10.46 7.98
CA VAL A 102 2.43 10.08 6.57
C VAL A 102 3.69 10.69 5.98
N HIS A 103 4.68 9.86 5.68
CA HIS A 103 5.83 10.26 4.87
C HIS A 103 5.43 10.40 3.40
N ASN A 104 5.90 11.45 2.75
CA ASN A 104 5.66 11.72 1.34
C ASN A 104 6.99 11.82 0.59
N PRO A 105 7.29 10.94 -0.38
CA PRO A 105 6.40 9.97 -1.02
C PRO A 105 6.10 8.74 -0.15
N ILE A 106 4.94 8.12 -0.41
CA ILE A 106 4.51 6.85 0.18
C ILE A 106 5.05 5.71 -0.70
N THR A 107 5.79 4.78 -0.08
CA THR A 107 6.30 3.58 -0.76
C THR A 107 5.48 2.36 -0.35
N VAL A 108 4.96 1.63 -1.33
CA VAL A 108 4.13 0.41 -1.15
C VAL A 108 4.70 -0.77 -1.95
#